data_AF-A0A8C2J6X7-F1
#
_entry.id   AF-A0A8C2J6X7-F1
#
_cell.length_a   1.000
_cell.length_b   1.000
_cell.length_c   1.000
_cell.angle_alpha   90.00
_cell.angle_beta   90.00
_cell.angle_gamma   90.00
#
_symmetry.space_group_name_H-M   'P 1'
#
loop_
_entity.id
_entity.type
_entity.pdbx_description
1 polymer ?
#
loop_
_entity_poly.entity_id
_entity_poly.type
_entity_poly.pdbx_seq_one_letter_code
_entity_poly.pdbx_strand_id
1 'polypeptide(L)'
;MTQTDRDAENGRDREKDREKEQRGVKRPIVPAAVPEPLQEQIQANFIVVIHPGSKTLRMGRATDTLPITVPHVIARRHTQPGQRRYEDQCLLREGLNSAESNEQRQNGLKMVDQVIWSKKMSNGVRRTPVSAEQARLYNRQIRPAVLDPNSKVNWTNTTHQPEYLVGEEALYVNPADCYSIHWPICRGHLNIHSGPGGSLTAALADLETIWSHALQKLLEIPLKDLKYYRCILLIPDICNRQHVKEVVNMLLVKMGFSAVVVHQESVCVTFGSGLSSACVVDVGDQKTSVCCVEDGVSHRSSRLCLAYGGSDVTRCFFWLMQRAGFPYRECQLSNKLDCMLLQQLKESFCHLDQDISGLQDHEFRTRFPDSPVLLYQLRLGDEKLQAPMTLFYPAAFGIVGQKMTSLLHRSQGDAEDPHDEHFLLTTQSKQDQSSKATTDRKLFPKPAGFEGESNMCDPSEKGNLTQDLDLGHAQAECLVGGADAEETSSALLSRKTAMTQFEGRALGVDKAILHSIDSCASDETKRKMYSSVLLVGGGLLFHGAQEFLQHRILNKMPPSFRCLVENVDVITRPKDMDPRVIAWKGGAVLACLDTTQELWIHQREWQRFGVRMLRERAAFVW
;
A
#
# COMPACT_ATOMS: atom_id res chain seq x y z
N MET A 1 64.14 -7.74 -43.60
CA MET A 1 64.03 -9.19 -43.87
C MET A 1 62.72 -9.67 -43.31
N THR A 2 62.10 -10.58 -44.03
CA THR A 2 60.67 -10.82 -44.16
C THR A 2 60.03 -11.57 -43.00
N GLN A 3 58.71 -11.39 -42.95
CA GLN A 3 57.72 -11.82 -41.96
C GLN A 3 57.46 -13.34 -41.97
N THR A 4 58.50 -14.16 -42.05
CA THR A 4 58.37 -15.62 -42.20
C THR A 4 59.17 -16.45 -41.19
N ASP A 5 60.02 -15.83 -40.37
CA ASP A 5 60.85 -16.57 -39.39
C ASP A 5 60.50 -16.31 -37.91
N ARG A 6 59.39 -15.61 -37.62
CA ARG A 6 58.83 -15.51 -36.26
C ARG A 6 57.57 -16.34 -36.01
N ASP A 7 57.01 -16.96 -37.05
CA ASP A 7 55.78 -17.76 -36.94
C ASP A 7 56.04 -19.28 -36.83
N ALA A 8 57.31 -19.72 -36.83
CA ALA A 8 57.67 -21.14 -36.73
C ALA A 8 57.87 -21.65 -35.29
N GLU A 9 57.98 -20.77 -34.28
CA GLU A 9 58.05 -21.16 -32.85
C GLU A 9 56.69 -21.15 -32.14
N ASN A 10 55.67 -20.46 -32.67
CA ASN A 10 54.33 -20.41 -32.07
C ASN A 10 53.37 -21.52 -32.56
N GLY A 11 53.84 -22.42 -33.42
CA GLY A 11 53.03 -23.51 -34.00
C GLY A 11 53.10 -24.85 -33.25
N ARG A 12 54.07 -25.07 -32.36
CA ARG A 12 54.26 -26.37 -31.67
C ARG A 12 53.64 -26.48 -30.29
N ASP A 13 53.25 -25.36 -29.68
CA ASP A 13 52.52 -25.36 -28.39
C ASP A 13 51.00 -25.41 -28.56
N ARG A 14 50.48 -25.21 -29.78
CA ARG A 14 49.03 -25.24 -30.06
C ARG A 14 48.46 -26.60 -30.47
N GLU A 15 49.29 -27.65 -30.56
CA GLU A 15 48.84 -29.00 -30.96
C GLU A 15 48.81 -30.01 -29.79
N LYS A 16 49.36 -29.67 -28.60
CA LYS A 16 49.26 -30.53 -27.40
C LYS A 16 48.06 -30.26 -26.49
N ASP A 17 47.41 -29.11 -26.63
CA ASP A 17 46.24 -28.75 -25.81
C ASP A 17 44.88 -29.15 -26.44
N ARG A 18 44.88 -29.70 -27.67
CA ARG A 18 43.65 -30.16 -28.35
C ARG A 18 43.35 -31.66 -28.24
N GLU A 19 44.18 -32.44 -27.55
CA GLU A 19 43.97 -33.90 -27.39
C GLU A 19 43.53 -34.35 -25.98
N LYS A 20 43.18 -33.44 -25.05
CA LYS A 20 42.68 -33.82 -23.71
C LYS A 20 41.20 -33.55 -23.43
N GLU A 21 40.44 -33.06 -24.40
CA GLU A 21 39.05 -32.63 -24.18
C GLU A 21 37.94 -33.53 -24.75
N GLN A 22 38.23 -34.77 -25.14
CA GLN A 22 37.19 -35.73 -25.49
C GLN A 22 37.52 -37.15 -24.99
N ARG A 23 37.05 -37.47 -23.77
CA ARG A 23 36.53 -38.80 -23.37
C ARG A 23 36.32 -38.84 -21.85
N GLY A 24 35.06 -38.94 -21.41
CA GLY A 24 34.78 -39.30 -20.02
C GLY A 24 33.40 -38.94 -19.50
N VAL A 25 32.33 -39.47 -20.09
CA VAL A 25 31.02 -39.51 -19.40
C VAL A 25 31.14 -40.47 -18.22
N LYS A 26 31.13 -39.95 -16.98
CA LYS A 26 30.97 -40.75 -15.75
C LYS A 26 29.89 -40.12 -14.86
N ARG A 27 29.04 -41.00 -14.35
CA ARG A 27 27.84 -40.79 -13.52
C ARG A 27 28.08 -39.87 -12.31
N PRO A 28 27.05 -39.20 -11.77
CA PRO A 28 27.23 -38.30 -10.63
C PRO A 28 27.68 -39.08 -9.39
N ILE A 29 28.79 -38.64 -8.83
CA ILE A 29 29.35 -39.11 -7.57
C ILE A 29 28.44 -38.58 -6.46
N VAL A 30 27.88 -39.49 -5.67
CA VAL A 30 27.18 -39.19 -4.41
C VAL A 30 28.19 -38.49 -3.47
N PRO A 31 27.88 -37.32 -2.89
CA PRO A 31 28.78 -36.69 -1.92
C PRO A 31 28.93 -37.61 -0.70
N ALA A 32 30.19 -37.86 -0.31
CA ALA A 32 30.51 -38.58 0.90
C ALA A 32 29.87 -37.87 2.10
N ALA A 33 29.23 -38.67 2.98
CA ALA A 33 28.61 -38.20 4.20
C ALA A 33 29.60 -37.45 5.08
N VAL A 34 29.30 -36.19 5.38
CA VAL A 34 29.94 -35.42 6.45
C VAL A 34 28.92 -35.29 7.60
N PRO A 35 29.31 -35.52 8.86
CA PRO A 35 28.41 -35.44 10.01
C PRO A 35 28.12 -33.99 10.44
N GLU A 36 26.89 -33.78 10.93
CA GLU A 36 26.29 -32.62 11.62
C GLU A 36 25.81 -31.40 10.78
N PRO A 37 24.62 -30.82 11.12
CA PRO A 37 23.89 -29.93 10.24
C PRO A 37 24.43 -28.50 10.33
N LEU A 38 25.14 -28.07 9.29
CA LEU A 38 25.37 -26.64 9.03
C LEU A 38 24.01 -26.02 8.70
N GLN A 39 23.57 -25.03 9.49
CA GLN A 39 22.48 -24.13 9.12
C GLN A 39 22.74 -23.61 7.70
N GLU A 40 21.96 -24.08 6.72
CA GLU A 40 22.06 -23.60 5.34
C GLU A 40 21.80 -22.09 5.35
N GLN A 41 22.86 -21.29 5.20
CA GLN A 41 22.76 -19.85 4.97
C GLN A 41 21.89 -19.64 3.73
N ILE A 42 20.68 -19.13 3.94
CA ILE A 42 19.69 -18.91 2.89
C ILE A 42 20.28 -17.85 1.96
N GLN A 43 20.65 -18.24 0.74
CA GLN A 43 21.13 -17.27 -0.22
C GLN A 43 19.94 -16.42 -0.70
N ALA A 44 20.04 -15.10 -0.57
CA ALA A 44 19.00 -14.15 -0.95
C ALA A 44 18.52 -14.29 -2.42
N ASN A 45 19.34 -14.88 -3.29
CA ASN A 45 19.00 -15.18 -4.68
C ASN A 45 17.85 -16.21 -4.83
N PHE A 46 17.60 -17.03 -3.81
CA PHE A 46 16.49 -18.00 -3.74
C PHE A 46 15.29 -17.49 -2.94
N ILE A 47 15.24 -16.18 -2.67
CA ILE A 47 14.09 -15.54 -2.02
C ILE A 47 13.40 -14.64 -3.01
N VAL A 48 12.12 -14.91 -3.29
CA VAL A 48 11.27 -14.05 -4.11
C VAL A 48 10.47 -13.13 -3.18
N VAL A 49 10.51 -11.84 -3.43
CA VAL A 49 9.69 -10.84 -2.73
C VAL A 49 8.51 -10.48 -3.61
N ILE A 50 7.29 -10.66 -3.09
CA ILE A 50 6.02 -10.39 -3.76
C ILE A 50 5.31 -9.25 -3.03
N HIS A 51 5.12 -8.13 -3.74
CA HIS A 51 4.38 -6.97 -3.27
C HIS A 51 3.19 -6.70 -4.21
N PRO A 52 2.01 -7.26 -3.88
CA PRO A 52 0.81 -7.10 -4.68
C PRO A 52 0.17 -5.72 -4.47
N GLY A 53 -0.30 -5.09 -5.55
CA GLY A 53 -1.06 -3.84 -5.51
C GLY A 53 -2.32 -3.91 -6.37
N SER A 54 -3.23 -2.93 -6.24
CA SER A 54 -4.51 -2.97 -6.97
C SER A 54 -4.36 -2.83 -8.49
N LYS A 55 -3.38 -2.06 -8.95
CA LYS A 55 -3.07 -1.92 -10.40
C LYS A 55 -1.77 -2.56 -10.81
N THR A 56 -0.87 -2.80 -9.87
CA THR A 56 0.52 -3.13 -10.18
C THR A 56 1.03 -4.16 -9.20
N LEU A 57 1.54 -5.26 -9.73
CA LEU A 57 2.32 -6.25 -9.01
C LEU A 57 3.80 -5.86 -9.09
N ARG A 58 4.48 -5.87 -7.94
CA ARG A 58 5.94 -5.77 -7.87
C ARG A 58 6.50 -7.08 -7.36
N MET A 59 7.40 -7.67 -8.13
CA MET A 59 7.98 -8.97 -7.82
C MET A 59 9.46 -8.98 -8.20
N GLY A 60 10.27 -9.79 -7.53
CA GLY A 60 11.68 -9.96 -7.89
C GLY A 60 12.39 -10.82 -6.87
N ARG A 61 13.64 -11.18 -7.14
CA ARG A 61 14.53 -11.80 -6.15
C ARG A 61 14.95 -10.75 -5.14
N ALA A 62 15.23 -11.15 -3.90
CA ALA A 62 15.72 -10.23 -2.87
C ALA A 62 17.08 -9.58 -3.24
N THR A 63 17.84 -10.19 -4.15
CA THR A 63 19.09 -9.65 -4.70
C THR A 63 18.89 -8.62 -5.83
N ASP A 64 17.69 -8.54 -6.41
CA ASP A 64 17.44 -7.66 -7.56
C ASP A 64 17.47 -6.19 -7.10
N THR A 65 18.08 -5.32 -7.90
CA THR A 65 18.17 -3.89 -7.58
C THR A 65 16.80 -3.20 -7.66
N LEU A 66 15.96 -3.66 -8.60
CA LEU A 66 14.60 -3.17 -8.83
C LEU A 66 13.68 -4.37 -9.10
N PRO A 67 12.42 -4.33 -8.63
CA PRO A 67 11.45 -5.35 -8.97
C PRO A 67 11.01 -5.22 -10.42
N ILE A 68 10.60 -6.33 -11.01
CA ILE A 68 9.69 -6.28 -12.17
C ILE A 68 8.37 -5.65 -11.73
N THR A 69 7.77 -4.89 -12.64
CA THR A 69 6.53 -4.16 -12.41
C THR A 69 5.54 -4.58 -13.48
N VAL A 70 4.46 -5.25 -13.07
CA VAL A 70 3.49 -5.85 -14.00
C VAL A 70 2.10 -5.29 -13.72
N PRO A 71 1.31 -4.87 -14.73
CA PRO A 71 -0.10 -4.58 -14.51
C PRO A 71 -0.81 -5.78 -13.88
N HIS A 72 -1.50 -5.56 -12.76
CA HIS A 72 -2.08 -6.65 -11.97
C HIS A 72 -3.46 -7.05 -12.49
N VAL A 73 -3.49 -7.47 -13.76
CA VAL A 73 -4.71 -7.71 -14.53
C VAL A 73 -4.54 -8.95 -15.39
N ILE A 74 -5.65 -9.65 -15.61
CA ILE A 74 -5.73 -10.83 -16.47
C ILE A 74 -6.94 -10.71 -17.39
N ALA A 75 -6.77 -11.14 -18.65
CA ALA A 75 -7.86 -11.37 -19.56
C ALA A 75 -8.12 -12.88 -19.63
N ARG A 76 -9.35 -13.33 -19.39
CA ARG A 76 -9.73 -14.75 -19.54
C ARG A 76 -10.67 -14.93 -20.72
N ARG A 77 -10.37 -15.93 -21.55
CA ARG A 77 -11.18 -16.27 -22.72
C ARG A 77 -12.54 -16.83 -22.31
N HIS A 78 -13.57 -16.51 -23.08
CA HIS A 78 -14.90 -17.12 -22.93
C HIS A 78 -14.86 -18.59 -23.29
N THR A 79 -15.54 -19.41 -22.50
CA THR A 79 -15.64 -20.86 -22.74
C THR A 79 -16.82 -21.21 -23.63
N GLN A 80 -17.84 -20.34 -23.70
CA GLN A 80 -19.04 -20.54 -24.50
C GLN A 80 -19.25 -19.39 -25.50
N PRO A 81 -19.73 -19.67 -26.72
CA PRO A 81 -20.08 -18.64 -27.69
C PRO A 81 -21.28 -17.82 -27.18
N GLY A 82 -21.20 -16.50 -27.32
CA GLY A 82 -22.27 -15.57 -26.90
C GLY A 82 -22.25 -15.19 -25.42
N GLN A 83 -21.24 -15.63 -24.65
CA GLN A 83 -21.05 -15.17 -23.27
C GLN A 83 -20.88 -13.64 -23.25
N ARG A 84 -21.58 -12.97 -22.32
CA ARG A 84 -21.42 -11.52 -22.15
C ARG A 84 -20.02 -11.21 -21.64
N ARG A 85 -19.36 -10.27 -22.32
CA ARG A 85 -18.06 -9.76 -21.89
C ARG A 85 -18.21 -9.08 -20.54
N TYR A 86 -17.37 -9.49 -19.60
CA TYR A 86 -17.24 -8.88 -18.28
C TYR A 86 -15.95 -8.09 -18.22
N GLU A 87 -15.98 -6.91 -17.64
CA GLU A 87 -14.81 -6.06 -17.47
C GLU A 87 -14.90 -5.34 -16.13
N ASP A 88 -13.96 -5.66 -15.25
CA ASP A 88 -13.81 -4.97 -13.99
C ASP A 88 -13.52 -3.47 -14.21
N GLN A 89 -14.14 -2.64 -13.39
CA GLN A 89 -14.07 -1.19 -13.54
C GLN A 89 -12.66 -0.66 -13.25
N CYS A 90 -12.12 0.17 -14.15
CA CYS A 90 -10.79 0.73 -13.97
C CYS A 90 -10.78 1.97 -13.05
N LEU A 91 -11.46 3.04 -13.46
CA LEU A 91 -11.57 4.33 -12.73
C LEU A 91 -12.95 4.58 -12.12
N LEU A 92 -13.98 3.89 -12.62
CA LEU A 92 -15.33 3.94 -12.07
C LEU A 92 -15.43 3.12 -10.78
N ARG A 93 -16.42 3.49 -9.96
CA ARG A 93 -16.76 2.82 -8.70
C ARG A 93 -18.18 3.14 -8.31
N GLU A 94 -18.71 2.39 -7.36
CA GLU A 94 -20.00 2.67 -6.75
C GLU A 94 -20.05 4.02 -6.02
N GLY A 95 -21.24 4.61 -5.94
CA GLY A 95 -21.48 5.84 -5.18
C GLY A 95 -21.25 7.16 -5.94
N LEU A 96 -21.00 7.13 -7.25
CA LEU A 96 -20.62 8.32 -8.05
C LEU A 96 -21.74 9.09 -8.76
N ASN A 97 -22.91 8.47 -8.94
CA ASN A 97 -23.92 8.95 -9.90
C ASN A 97 -25.25 9.39 -9.25
N SER A 98 -25.29 9.56 -7.93
CA SER A 98 -26.48 10.07 -7.23
C SER A 98 -26.56 11.60 -7.27
N ALA A 99 -27.74 12.17 -7.03
CA ALA A 99 -27.92 13.62 -6.88
C ALA A 99 -27.04 14.17 -5.73
N GLU A 100 -27.04 13.46 -4.60
CA GLU A 100 -26.18 13.74 -3.45
C GLU A 100 -24.69 13.72 -3.81
N SER A 101 -24.26 12.78 -4.65
CA SER A 101 -22.88 12.69 -5.12
C SER A 101 -22.45 13.96 -5.90
N ASN A 102 -23.33 14.47 -6.77
CA ASN A 102 -23.07 15.71 -7.49
C ASN A 102 -22.97 16.92 -6.55
N GLU A 103 -23.87 17.03 -5.58
CA GLU A 103 -23.83 18.11 -4.58
C GLU A 103 -22.58 18.02 -3.71
N GLN A 104 -22.27 16.84 -3.18
CA GLN A 104 -21.07 16.58 -2.37
C GLN A 104 -19.80 16.95 -3.15
N ARG A 105 -19.73 16.59 -4.44
CA ARG A 105 -18.61 16.93 -5.33
C ARG A 105 -18.43 18.44 -5.46
N GLN A 106 -19.51 19.18 -5.70
CA GLN A 106 -19.45 20.64 -5.85
C GLN A 106 -19.07 21.32 -4.53
N ASN A 107 -19.64 20.88 -3.40
CA ASN A 107 -19.30 21.41 -2.08
C ASN A 107 -17.84 21.12 -1.70
N GLY A 108 -17.35 19.92 -2.02
CA GLY A 108 -15.95 19.56 -1.85
C GLY A 108 -15.02 20.44 -2.70
N LEU A 109 -15.37 20.69 -3.97
CA LEU A 109 -14.58 21.57 -4.84
C LEU A 109 -14.56 23.02 -4.33
N LYS A 110 -15.67 23.56 -3.82
CA LYS A 110 -15.70 24.89 -3.19
C LYS A 110 -14.73 24.99 -2.00
N MET A 111 -14.64 23.93 -1.19
CA MET A 111 -13.67 23.89 -0.08
C MET A 111 -12.23 23.88 -0.59
N VAL A 112 -11.96 23.17 -1.69
CA VAL A 112 -10.64 23.19 -2.36
C VAL A 112 -10.32 24.60 -2.84
N ASP A 113 -11.24 25.27 -3.54
CA ASP A 113 -11.07 26.64 -4.05
C ASP A 113 -10.81 27.65 -2.93
N GLN A 114 -11.58 27.57 -1.85
CA GLN A 114 -11.39 28.42 -0.68
C GLN A 114 -9.98 28.25 -0.09
N VAL A 115 -9.48 27.02 -0.05
CA VAL A 115 -8.18 26.71 0.52
C VAL A 115 -7.05 27.18 -0.37
N ILE A 116 -7.17 26.97 -1.70
CA ILE A 116 -6.24 27.52 -2.70
C ILE A 116 -6.16 29.05 -2.52
N TRP A 117 -7.30 29.72 -2.49
CA TRP A 117 -7.35 31.18 -2.37
C TRP A 117 -6.81 31.69 -1.02
N SER A 118 -7.03 30.94 0.06
CA SER A 118 -6.56 31.32 1.40
C SER A 118 -5.03 31.28 1.53
N LYS A 119 -4.37 30.38 0.79
CA LYS A 119 -2.90 30.26 0.79
C LYS A 119 -2.31 31.29 -0.16
N LYS A 120 -1.39 32.12 0.36
CA LYS A 120 -0.64 33.07 -0.45
C LYS A 120 0.43 32.35 -1.26
N MET A 121 0.75 32.89 -2.43
CA MET A 121 1.93 32.52 -3.21
C MET A 121 3.20 32.99 -2.49
N SER A 122 4.36 32.52 -2.95
CA SER A 122 5.67 32.84 -2.34
C SER A 122 5.98 34.35 -2.37
N ASN A 123 5.41 35.09 -3.32
CA ASN A 123 5.51 36.56 -3.40
C ASN A 123 4.58 37.31 -2.42
N GLY A 124 3.83 36.60 -1.56
CA GLY A 124 2.92 37.18 -0.58
C GLY A 124 1.55 37.61 -1.13
N VAL A 125 1.32 37.47 -2.44
CA VAL A 125 0.07 37.82 -3.12
C VAL A 125 -0.87 36.60 -3.14
N ARG A 126 -2.18 36.84 -3.14
CA ARG A 126 -3.17 35.78 -3.34
C ARG A 126 -3.18 35.34 -4.79
N ARG A 127 -3.34 34.04 -5.00
CA ARG A 127 -3.50 33.47 -6.34
C ARG A 127 -4.76 34.00 -6.99
N THR A 128 -4.64 34.56 -8.19
CA THR A 128 -5.79 34.95 -9.01
C THR A 128 -6.39 33.69 -9.65
N PRO A 129 -7.66 33.36 -9.36
CA PRO A 129 -8.30 32.18 -9.93
C PRO A 129 -8.51 32.35 -11.44
N VAL A 130 -8.38 31.27 -12.18
CA VAL A 130 -8.64 31.24 -13.62
C VAL A 130 -9.97 30.57 -13.89
N SER A 131 -10.80 31.19 -14.74
CA SER A 131 -12.11 30.62 -15.06
C SER A 131 -11.97 29.47 -16.06
N ALA A 132 -12.53 28.30 -15.70
CA ALA A 132 -12.66 27.16 -16.61
C ALA A 132 -13.41 27.52 -17.92
N GLU A 133 -14.27 28.54 -17.90
CA GLU A 133 -14.95 29.03 -19.09
C GLU A 133 -14.00 29.69 -20.09
N GLN A 134 -12.99 30.42 -19.62
CA GLN A 134 -11.97 31.01 -20.49
C GLN A 134 -11.16 29.93 -21.22
N ALA A 135 -10.77 28.87 -20.50
CA ALA A 135 -10.13 27.69 -21.08
C ALA A 135 -11.05 27.00 -22.11
N ARG A 136 -12.33 26.84 -21.76
CA ARG A 136 -13.34 26.17 -22.60
C ARG A 136 -13.57 26.84 -23.94
N LEU A 137 -13.57 28.18 -23.99
CA LEU A 137 -13.73 28.93 -25.25
C LEU A 137 -12.62 28.59 -26.25
N TYR A 138 -11.39 28.45 -25.78
CA TYR A 138 -10.25 28.02 -26.59
C TYR A 138 -10.30 26.51 -26.89
N ASN A 139 -10.41 25.67 -25.86
CA ASN A 139 -10.29 24.21 -25.99
C ASN A 139 -11.34 23.59 -26.91
N ARG A 140 -12.56 24.14 -26.96
CA ARG A 140 -13.63 23.64 -27.85
C ARG A 140 -13.33 23.87 -29.34
N GLN A 141 -12.49 24.84 -29.67
CA GLN A 141 -12.09 25.15 -31.05
C GLN A 141 -10.97 24.23 -31.53
N ILE A 142 -10.23 23.60 -30.62
CA ILE A 142 -9.13 22.72 -30.96
C ILE A 142 -9.63 21.52 -31.78
N ARG A 143 -8.84 21.18 -32.81
CA ARG A 143 -8.93 19.94 -33.56
C ARG A 143 -7.58 19.24 -33.46
N PRO A 144 -7.57 17.92 -33.29
CA PRO A 144 -6.31 17.20 -33.22
C PRO A 144 -5.53 17.30 -34.54
N ALA A 145 -4.21 17.43 -34.45
CA ALA A 145 -3.31 17.24 -35.58
C ALA A 145 -2.92 15.78 -35.69
N VAL A 146 -2.93 15.23 -36.90
CA VAL A 146 -2.42 13.88 -37.16
C VAL A 146 -0.89 13.95 -37.25
N LEU A 147 -0.18 13.31 -36.33
CA LEU A 147 1.29 13.23 -36.33
C LEU A 147 1.81 12.07 -37.17
N ASP A 148 1.19 10.91 -37.01
CA ASP A 148 1.52 9.68 -37.75
C ASP A 148 0.20 8.99 -38.09
N PRO A 149 -0.03 8.58 -39.35
CA PRO A 149 -1.22 7.82 -39.73
C PRO A 149 -1.32 6.46 -39.02
N ASN A 150 -0.21 5.91 -38.49
CA ASN A 150 -0.21 4.64 -37.76
C ASN A 150 0.41 4.81 -36.38
N SER A 151 -0.33 4.45 -35.32
CA SER A 151 0.18 4.48 -33.95
C SER A 151 1.34 3.53 -33.67
N LYS A 152 1.52 2.49 -34.52
CA LYS A 152 2.43 1.35 -34.31
C LYS A 152 2.13 0.56 -33.04
N VAL A 153 1.02 0.88 -32.38
CA VAL A 153 0.48 0.11 -31.25
C VAL A 153 -0.51 -0.87 -31.85
N ASN A 154 -0.32 -2.15 -31.57
CA ASN A 154 -1.20 -3.20 -32.06
C ASN A 154 -2.02 -3.76 -30.89
N TRP A 155 -3.22 -4.24 -31.18
CA TRP A 155 -3.91 -5.11 -30.26
C TRP A 155 -3.07 -6.37 -30.00
N THR A 156 -3.22 -6.92 -28.80
CA THR A 156 -2.66 -8.22 -28.46
C THR A 156 -3.15 -9.28 -29.44
N ASN A 157 -2.22 -10.04 -30.02
CA ASN A 157 -2.59 -11.06 -30.99
C ASN A 157 -3.27 -12.26 -30.32
N THR A 158 -4.57 -12.39 -30.51
CA THR A 158 -5.43 -13.46 -29.95
C THR A 158 -5.77 -14.57 -30.95
N THR A 159 -5.16 -14.58 -32.14
CA THR A 159 -5.49 -15.56 -33.21
C THR A 159 -5.30 -17.01 -32.81
N HIS A 160 -4.31 -17.29 -31.96
CA HIS A 160 -4.04 -18.62 -31.41
C HIS A 160 -4.96 -18.99 -30.22
N GLN A 161 -5.94 -18.14 -29.92
CA GLN A 161 -6.98 -18.34 -28.91
C GLN A 161 -6.43 -18.70 -27.52
N PRO A 162 -5.49 -17.91 -26.95
CA PRO A 162 -4.93 -18.21 -25.64
C PRO A 162 -6.03 -18.25 -24.56
N GLU A 163 -5.95 -19.20 -23.63
CA GLU A 163 -6.93 -19.30 -22.54
C GLU A 163 -6.96 -18.04 -21.66
N TYR A 164 -5.79 -17.40 -21.51
CA TYR A 164 -5.63 -16.16 -20.76
C TYR A 164 -4.48 -15.31 -21.32
N LEU A 165 -4.51 -14.02 -20.99
CA LEU A 165 -3.43 -13.06 -21.22
C LEU A 165 -3.18 -12.29 -19.91
N VAL A 166 -1.94 -11.90 -19.64
CA VAL A 166 -1.55 -11.28 -18.35
C VAL A 166 -0.90 -9.92 -18.58
N GLY A 167 -1.12 -8.98 -17.66
CA GLY A 167 -0.38 -7.73 -17.62
C GLY A 167 -0.68 -6.83 -18.81
N GLU A 168 0.38 -6.32 -19.46
CA GLU A 168 0.25 -5.44 -20.63
C GLU A 168 -0.55 -6.11 -21.76
N GLU A 169 -0.32 -7.41 -22.03
CA GLU A 169 -1.08 -8.13 -23.06
C GLU A 169 -2.59 -8.13 -22.77
N ALA A 170 -2.99 -8.21 -21.49
CA ALA A 170 -4.40 -8.13 -21.10
C ALA A 170 -4.99 -6.73 -21.26
N LEU A 171 -4.18 -5.67 -21.05
CA LEU A 171 -4.61 -4.28 -21.26
C LEU A 171 -4.94 -4.03 -22.72
N TYR A 172 -4.11 -4.53 -23.63
CA TYR A 172 -4.23 -4.37 -25.09
C TYR A 172 -5.06 -5.47 -25.78
N VAL A 173 -5.93 -6.20 -25.06
CA VAL A 173 -6.92 -7.06 -25.73
C VAL A 173 -7.95 -6.22 -26.47
N ASN A 174 -8.20 -6.56 -27.74
CA ASN A 174 -9.20 -5.89 -28.55
C ASN A 174 -10.59 -6.04 -27.89
N PRO A 175 -11.35 -4.95 -27.70
CA PRO A 175 -12.67 -5.01 -27.12
C PRO A 175 -13.67 -5.93 -27.84
N ALA A 176 -13.46 -6.22 -29.13
CA ALA A 176 -14.26 -7.12 -29.94
C ALA A 176 -13.95 -8.62 -29.69
N ASP A 177 -12.82 -8.94 -29.05
CA ASP A 177 -12.43 -10.33 -28.78
C ASP A 177 -13.20 -10.93 -27.60
N CYS A 178 -13.28 -12.26 -27.58
CA CYS A 178 -14.03 -13.04 -26.59
C CYS A 178 -13.27 -13.21 -25.24
N TYR A 179 -12.90 -12.09 -24.61
CA TYR A 179 -12.20 -12.08 -23.32
C TYR A 179 -12.88 -11.19 -22.30
N SER A 180 -12.97 -11.69 -21.07
CA SER A 180 -13.34 -10.91 -19.89
C SER A 180 -12.09 -10.44 -19.14
N ILE A 181 -12.11 -9.21 -18.65
CA ILE A 181 -10.97 -8.58 -17.95
C ILE A 181 -11.25 -8.57 -16.45
N HIS A 182 -10.29 -9.08 -15.68
CA HIS A 182 -10.39 -9.16 -14.22
C HIS A 182 -9.19 -8.49 -13.55
N TRP A 183 -9.44 -7.71 -12.51
CA TRP A 183 -8.45 -7.12 -11.62
C TRP A 183 -8.55 -7.84 -10.27
N PRO A 184 -7.68 -8.80 -9.94
CA PRO A 184 -7.87 -9.66 -8.76
C PRO A 184 -7.76 -8.92 -7.42
N ILE A 185 -7.24 -7.70 -7.43
CA ILE A 185 -7.15 -6.83 -6.25
C ILE A 185 -7.83 -5.49 -6.55
N CYS A 186 -8.74 -5.09 -5.68
CA CYS A 186 -9.40 -3.79 -5.71
C CYS A 186 -9.27 -3.14 -4.33
N ARG A 187 -8.83 -1.88 -4.28
CA ARG A 187 -8.69 -1.09 -3.03
C ARG A 187 -7.89 -1.78 -1.93
N GLY A 188 -6.83 -2.50 -2.32
CA GLY A 188 -5.95 -3.22 -1.41
C GLY A 188 -6.50 -4.56 -0.88
N HIS A 189 -7.65 -5.03 -1.36
CA HIS A 189 -8.23 -6.32 -0.99
C HIS A 189 -8.46 -7.19 -2.23
N LEU A 190 -8.64 -8.49 -2.04
CA LEU A 190 -9.12 -9.37 -3.12
C LEU A 190 -10.44 -8.81 -3.68
N ASN A 191 -10.54 -8.74 -5.00
CA ASN A 191 -11.69 -8.19 -5.69
C ASN A 191 -12.84 -9.20 -5.73
N ILE A 192 -13.62 -9.25 -4.65
CA ILE A 192 -14.74 -10.19 -4.50
C ILE A 192 -16.05 -9.49 -4.88
N HIS A 193 -16.79 -10.08 -5.82
CA HIS A 193 -18.07 -9.55 -6.31
C HIS A 193 -18.96 -10.66 -6.92
N SER A 194 -20.21 -10.34 -7.25
CA SER A 194 -21.19 -11.30 -7.78
C SER A 194 -21.00 -11.68 -9.26
N GLY A 195 -20.28 -10.85 -10.02
CA GLY A 195 -19.97 -11.10 -11.43
C GLY A 195 -18.95 -12.22 -11.66
N PRO A 196 -18.75 -12.64 -12.93
CA PRO A 196 -17.71 -13.61 -13.33
C PRO A 196 -16.33 -13.20 -12.82
N GLY A 197 -15.56 -14.16 -12.28
CA GLY A 197 -14.24 -13.89 -11.69
C GLY A 197 -14.26 -13.39 -10.24
N GLY A 198 -15.44 -13.00 -9.72
CA GLY A 198 -15.55 -12.35 -8.40
C GLY A 198 -15.65 -13.28 -7.19
N SER A 199 -15.65 -14.61 -7.37
CA SER A 199 -15.59 -15.54 -6.22
C SER A 199 -14.17 -15.59 -5.65
N LEU A 200 -14.02 -15.93 -4.36
CA LEU A 200 -12.72 -16.07 -3.71
C LEU A 200 -11.78 -17.02 -4.46
N THR A 201 -12.29 -18.18 -4.89
CA THR A 201 -11.51 -19.17 -5.63
C THR A 201 -11.07 -18.67 -7.01
N ALA A 202 -11.95 -17.95 -7.72
CA ALA A 202 -11.61 -17.35 -9.02
C ALA A 202 -10.55 -16.25 -8.88
N ALA A 203 -10.70 -15.35 -7.91
CA ALA A 203 -9.71 -14.30 -7.64
C ALA A 203 -8.33 -14.89 -7.28
N LEU A 204 -8.29 -15.97 -6.47
CA LEU A 204 -7.06 -16.68 -6.14
C LEU A 204 -6.44 -17.38 -7.37
N ALA A 205 -7.26 -18.02 -8.20
CA ALA A 205 -6.78 -18.65 -9.44
C ALA A 205 -6.21 -17.61 -10.41
N ASP A 206 -6.78 -16.41 -10.46
CA ASP A 206 -6.26 -15.29 -11.25
C ASP A 206 -4.92 -14.79 -10.69
N LEU A 207 -4.81 -14.62 -9.38
CA LEU A 207 -3.53 -14.30 -8.73
C LEU A 207 -2.46 -15.34 -9.03
N GLU A 208 -2.77 -16.63 -8.85
CA GLU A 208 -1.87 -17.74 -9.16
C GLU A 208 -1.40 -17.69 -10.61
N THR A 209 -2.32 -17.44 -11.54
CA THR A 209 -2.01 -17.37 -12.99
C THR A 209 -1.08 -16.18 -13.29
N ILE A 210 -1.39 -14.99 -12.77
CA ILE A 210 -0.59 -13.79 -13.00
C ILE A 210 0.81 -13.94 -12.39
N TRP A 211 0.89 -14.44 -11.16
CA TRP A 211 2.16 -14.56 -10.44
C TRP A 211 3.03 -15.66 -11.05
N SER A 212 2.44 -16.77 -11.46
CA SER A 212 3.14 -17.84 -12.19
C SER A 212 3.67 -17.34 -13.53
N HIS A 213 2.88 -16.57 -14.27
CA HIS A 213 3.32 -15.94 -15.51
C HIS A 213 4.51 -15.00 -15.27
N ALA A 214 4.45 -14.14 -14.26
CA ALA A 214 5.53 -13.23 -13.91
C ALA A 214 6.83 -13.98 -13.53
N LEU A 215 6.71 -15.05 -12.73
CA LEU A 215 7.85 -15.90 -12.36
C LEU A 215 8.50 -16.55 -13.58
N GLN A 216 7.72 -17.16 -14.46
CA GLN A 216 8.26 -17.90 -15.60
C GLN A 216 8.78 -17.00 -16.71
N LYS A 217 8.02 -15.96 -17.07
CA LYS A 217 8.29 -15.15 -18.27
C LYS A 217 9.19 -13.96 -18.02
N LEU A 218 9.14 -13.38 -16.83
CA LEU A 218 9.84 -12.14 -16.51
C LEU A 218 11.00 -12.34 -15.55
N LEU A 219 10.88 -13.26 -14.60
CA LEU A 219 11.98 -13.62 -13.69
C LEU A 219 12.76 -14.85 -14.15
N GLU A 220 12.28 -15.55 -15.19
CA GLU A 220 12.92 -16.75 -15.76
C GLU A 220 13.08 -17.88 -14.71
N ILE A 221 12.12 -18.01 -13.80
CA ILE A 221 12.07 -19.06 -12.78
C ILE A 221 11.05 -20.13 -13.20
N PRO A 222 11.49 -21.36 -13.54
CA PRO A 222 10.57 -22.45 -13.81
C PRO A 222 9.74 -22.82 -12.57
N LEU A 223 8.42 -22.98 -12.71
CA LEU A 223 7.54 -23.26 -11.57
C LEU A 223 7.91 -24.55 -10.81
N LYS A 224 8.41 -25.56 -11.54
CA LYS A 224 8.90 -26.82 -10.95
C LYS A 224 10.07 -26.63 -9.95
N ASP A 225 10.77 -25.49 -10.05
CA ASP A 225 11.92 -25.17 -9.23
C ASP A 225 11.55 -24.32 -8.01
N LEU A 226 10.28 -23.90 -7.86
CA LEU A 226 9.82 -23.12 -6.70
C LEU A 226 10.02 -23.82 -5.35
N LYS A 227 10.16 -25.15 -5.35
CA LYS A 227 10.58 -25.94 -4.18
C LYS A 227 11.97 -25.58 -3.64
N TYR A 228 12.80 -24.89 -4.41
CA TYR A 228 14.09 -24.35 -3.97
C TYR A 228 14.00 -22.89 -3.55
N TYR A 229 12.88 -22.21 -3.85
CA TYR A 229 12.65 -20.83 -3.52
C TYR A 229 11.83 -20.69 -2.25
N ARG A 230 12.03 -19.56 -1.57
CA ARG A 230 11.18 -19.08 -0.48
C ARG A 230 10.54 -17.77 -0.90
N CYS A 231 9.44 -17.40 -0.26
CA CYS A 231 8.67 -16.21 -0.62
C CYS A 231 8.53 -15.24 0.55
N ILE A 232 8.78 -13.95 0.33
CA ILE A 232 8.35 -12.88 1.24
C ILE A 232 7.12 -12.23 0.63
N LEU A 233 5.98 -12.34 1.31
CA LEU A 233 4.72 -11.75 0.91
C LEU A 233 4.47 -10.46 1.71
N LEU A 234 4.37 -9.34 1.01
CA LEU A 234 3.89 -8.09 1.60
C LEU A 234 2.36 -8.07 1.62
N ILE A 235 1.79 -7.66 2.76
CA ILE A 235 0.34 -7.53 2.97
C ILE A 235 -0.02 -6.13 3.46
N PRO A 236 -1.28 -5.67 3.27
CA PRO A 236 -1.74 -4.41 3.82
C PRO A 236 -1.70 -4.38 5.36
N ASP A 237 -1.56 -3.18 5.93
CA ASP A 237 -1.54 -2.98 7.40
C ASP A 237 -2.85 -3.40 8.08
N ILE A 238 -3.96 -3.20 7.38
CA ILE A 238 -5.29 -3.70 7.71
C ILE A 238 -5.62 -4.78 6.68
N CYS A 239 -5.37 -6.03 7.04
CA CYS A 239 -5.57 -7.18 6.18
C CYS A 239 -6.81 -7.99 6.58
N ASN A 240 -7.39 -8.70 5.61
CA ASN A 240 -8.37 -9.74 5.88
C ASN A 240 -7.62 -11.06 6.14
N ARG A 241 -7.74 -11.58 7.36
CA ARG A 241 -7.03 -12.79 7.81
C ARG A 241 -7.35 -14.01 6.94
N GLN A 242 -8.61 -14.19 6.54
CA GLN A 242 -9.01 -15.28 5.64
C GLN A 242 -8.31 -15.15 4.29
N HIS A 243 -8.25 -13.94 3.71
CA HIS A 243 -7.61 -13.75 2.41
C HIS A 243 -6.10 -14.03 2.48
N VAL A 244 -5.42 -13.58 3.54
CA VAL A 244 -3.99 -13.85 3.72
C VAL A 244 -3.74 -15.35 3.93
N LYS A 245 -4.60 -16.05 4.71
CA LYS A 245 -4.56 -17.51 4.85
C LYS A 245 -4.62 -18.21 3.50
N GLU A 246 -5.58 -17.85 2.65
CA GLU A 246 -5.73 -18.46 1.33
C GLU A 246 -4.56 -18.16 0.38
N VAL A 247 -4.01 -16.94 0.42
CA VAL A 247 -2.84 -16.59 -0.39
C VAL A 247 -1.59 -17.35 0.08
N VAL A 248 -1.40 -17.52 1.39
CA VAL A 248 -0.32 -18.36 1.95
C VAL A 248 -0.49 -19.81 1.51
N ASN A 249 -1.72 -20.32 1.57
CA ASN A 249 -2.04 -21.66 1.10
C ASN A 249 -1.74 -21.83 -0.40
N MET A 250 -2.11 -20.85 -1.23
CA MET A 250 -1.78 -20.82 -2.66
C MET A 250 -0.26 -20.87 -2.89
N LEU A 251 0.52 -20.02 -2.20
CA LEU A 251 1.98 -19.97 -2.37
C LEU A 251 2.66 -21.28 -1.98
N LEU A 252 2.32 -21.86 -0.82
CA LEU A 252 2.97 -23.06 -0.31
C LEU A 252 2.46 -24.34 -0.97
N VAL A 253 1.15 -24.49 -1.18
CA VAL A 253 0.54 -25.75 -1.60
C VAL A 253 0.31 -25.82 -3.10
N LYS A 254 -0.18 -24.73 -3.72
CA LYS A 254 -0.49 -24.72 -5.16
C LYS A 254 0.74 -24.41 -6.00
N MET A 255 1.44 -23.32 -5.69
CA MET A 255 2.64 -22.90 -6.43
C MET A 255 3.88 -23.71 -6.04
N GLY A 256 3.97 -24.16 -4.79
CA GLY A 256 5.05 -25.06 -4.34
C GLY A 256 6.29 -24.36 -3.82
N PHE A 257 6.19 -23.13 -3.32
CA PHE A 257 7.28 -22.51 -2.56
C PHE A 257 7.60 -23.33 -1.30
N SER A 258 8.89 -23.41 -0.95
CA SER A 258 9.34 -24.21 0.21
C SER A 258 8.98 -23.58 1.56
N ALA A 259 8.94 -22.25 1.62
CA ALA A 259 8.58 -21.48 2.80
C ALA A 259 8.08 -20.09 2.43
N VAL A 260 7.34 -19.46 3.35
CA VAL A 260 6.85 -18.10 3.21
C VAL A 260 7.07 -17.29 4.49
N VAL A 261 7.38 -16.01 4.35
CA VAL A 261 7.29 -14.98 5.39
C VAL A 261 6.22 -13.99 4.97
N VAL A 262 5.35 -13.60 5.90
CA VAL A 262 4.31 -12.59 5.66
C VAL A 262 4.64 -11.36 6.49
N HIS A 263 4.65 -10.18 5.86
CA HIS A 263 4.95 -8.94 6.57
C HIS A 263 4.09 -7.76 6.07
N GLN A 264 3.79 -6.83 6.98
CA GLN A 264 3.01 -5.64 6.69
C GLN A 264 3.79 -4.63 5.82
N GLU A 265 3.13 -4.07 4.81
CA GLU A 265 3.69 -3.13 3.83
C GLU A 265 4.35 -1.90 4.50
N SER A 266 3.75 -1.34 5.55
CA SER A 266 4.30 -0.17 6.25
C SER A 266 5.62 -0.44 6.96
N VAL A 267 5.76 -1.61 7.57
CA VAL A 267 7.02 -2.00 8.23
C VAL A 267 8.09 -2.29 7.17
N CYS A 268 7.71 -2.90 6.05
CA CYS A 268 8.64 -3.01 4.94
C CYS A 268 9.04 -1.62 4.42
N VAL A 269 8.14 -0.64 4.38
CA VAL A 269 8.49 0.74 4.01
C VAL A 269 9.55 1.34 4.95
N THR A 270 9.47 1.11 6.26
CA THR A 270 10.51 1.56 7.21
C THR A 270 11.85 0.85 6.96
N PHE A 271 11.85 -0.46 6.70
CA PHE A 271 13.07 -1.19 6.33
C PHE A 271 13.68 -0.69 5.02
N GLY A 272 12.85 -0.44 4.00
CA GLY A 272 13.29 0.01 2.67
C GLY A 272 13.83 1.43 2.67
N SER A 273 13.32 2.30 3.54
CA SER A 273 13.82 3.67 3.72
C SER A 273 15.02 3.75 4.67
N GLY A 274 15.13 2.79 5.60
CA GLY A 274 16.15 2.79 6.65
C GLY A 274 15.81 3.68 7.85
N LEU A 275 14.52 3.97 8.05
CA LEU A 275 14.02 4.67 9.24
C LEU A 275 13.55 3.63 10.27
N SER A 276 13.96 3.77 11.53
CA SER A 276 13.47 2.89 12.61
C SER A 276 12.07 3.31 13.11
N SER A 277 11.75 4.60 13.04
CA SER A 277 10.47 5.15 13.48
C SER A 277 9.97 6.19 12.49
N ALA A 278 8.73 6.03 11.99
CA ALA A 278 8.09 7.00 11.10
C ALA A 278 6.56 6.82 11.06
N CYS A 279 5.83 7.91 10.80
CA CYS A 279 4.45 7.84 10.34
C CYS A 279 4.46 7.54 8.83
N VAL A 280 4.10 6.31 8.45
CA VAL A 280 4.08 5.86 7.07
C VAL A 280 2.74 6.20 6.42
N VAL A 281 2.80 6.83 5.25
CA VAL A 281 1.67 7.22 4.42
C VAL A 281 1.84 6.60 3.04
N ASP A 282 1.17 5.50 2.74
CA ASP A 282 1.20 4.87 1.42
C ASP A 282 -0.02 5.30 0.60
N VAL A 283 0.19 6.20 -0.36
CA VAL A 283 -0.85 6.62 -1.30
C VAL A 283 -0.73 5.77 -2.56
N GLY A 284 -1.58 4.75 -2.69
CA GLY A 284 -1.66 3.89 -3.86
C GLY A 284 -2.57 4.45 -4.96
N ASP A 285 -2.90 3.60 -5.93
CA ASP A 285 -3.88 3.95 -6.96
C ASP A 285 -5.31 4.01 -6.41
N GLN A 286 -5.73 3.03 -5.62
CA GLN A 286 -7.14 2.93 -5.18
C GLN A 286 -7.36 3.03 -3.66
N LYS A 287 -6.28 2.98 -2.87
CA LYS A 287 -6.28 3.08 -1.41
C LYS A 287 -5.17 3.96 -0.90
N THR A 288 -5.34 4.51 0.29
CA THR A 288 -4.31 5.20 1.05
C THR A 288 -4.19 4.59 2.44
N SER A 289 -3.03 4.04 2.81
CA SER A 289 -2.74 3.52 4.15
C SER A 289 -2.01 4.58 4.98
N VAL A 290 -2.35 4.71 6.25
CA VAL A 290 -1.63 5.55 7.23
C VAL A 290 -1.42 4.73 8.49
N CYS A 291 -0.18 4.63 8.97
CA CYS A 291 0.11 4.06 10.29
C CYS A 291 1.44 4.55 10.84
N CYS A 292 1.58 4.50 12.17
CA CYS A 292 2.82 4.78 12.86
C CYS A 292 3.60 3.47 13.08
N VAL A 293 4.87 3.46 12.68
CA VAL A 293 5.76 2.31 12.83
C VAL A 293 6.94 2.71 13.71
N GLU A 294 7.23 1.92 14.73
CA GLU A 294 8.38 2.08 15.63
C GLU A 294 9.05 0.71 15.81
N ASP A 295 10.36 0.67 15.57
CA ASP A 295 11.24 -0.50 15.77
C ASP A 295 10.72 -1.80 15.12
N GLY A 296 10.23 -1.68 13.88
CA GLY A 296 9.70 -2.81 13.11
C GLY A 296 8.26 -3.20 13.48
N VAL A 297 7.56 -2.43 14.30
CA VAL A 297 6.19 -2.71 14.73
C VAL A 297 5.24 -1.61 14.26
N SER A 298 4.22 -1.98 13.49
CA SER A 298 3.11 -1.07 13.16
C SER A 298 2.12 -1.00 14.32
N HIS A 299 1.91 0.18 14.92
CA HIS A 299 1.00 0.34 16.05
C HIS A 299 -0.46 0.18 15.63
N ARG A 300 -1.15 -0.81 16.19
CA ARG A 300 -2.53 -1.18 15.86
C ARG A 300 -3.52 0.00 15.94
N SER A 301 -3.44 0.81 16.99
CA SER A 301 -4.31 1.98 17.19
C SER A 301 -4.12 3.08 16.15
N SER A 302 -2.96 3.15 15.51
CA SER A 302 -2.62 4.18 14.53
C SER A 302 -3.06 3.84 13.10
N ARG A 303 -3.52 2.61 12.84
CA ARG A 303 -3.77 2.13 11.47
C ARG A 303 -5.09 2.70 10.92
N LEU A 304 -4.99 3.40 9.81
CA LEU A 304 -6.11 3.83 8.97
C LEU A 304 -5.92 3.35 7.53
N CYS A 305 -7.01 2.94 6.89
CA CYS A 305 -7.06 2.73 5.44
C CYS A 305 -8.19 3.58 4.86
N LEU A 306 -7.84 4.45 3.91
CA LEU A 306 -8.77 5.32 3.19
C LEU A 306 -9.05 4.72 1.83
N ALA A 307 -10.33 4.56 1.48
CA ALA A 307 -10.76 3.89 0.26
C ALA A 307 -10.70 4.80 -0.99
N TYR A 308 -9.64 5.59 -1.12
CA TYR A 308 -9.37 6.44 -2.28
C TYR A 308 -7.86 6.59 -2.54
N GLY A 309 -7.49 6.93 -3.77
CA GLY A 309 -6.09 7.14 -4.17
C GLY A 309 -5.94 7.84 -5.52
N GLY A 310 -4.84 7.55 -6.23
CA GLY A 310 -4.52 8.11 -7.54
C GLY A 310 -5.60 7.95 -8.63
N SER A 311 -6.39 6.87 -8.61
CA SER A 311 -7.49 6.65 -9.56
C SER A 311 -8.63 7.66 -9.36
N ASP A 312 -8.92 8.00 -8.10
CA ASP A 312 -9.97 8.97 -7.77
C ASP A 312 -9.54 10.39 -8.16
N VAL A 313 -8.25 10.71 -8.00
CA VAL A 313 -7.65 11.96 -8.53
C VAL A 313 -7.71 11.99 -10.05
N THR A 314 -7.39 10.88 -10.72
CA THR A 314 -7.46 10.76 -12.20
C THR A 314 -8.86 11.06 -12.70
N ARG A 315 -9.88 10.45 -12.09
CA ARG A 315 -11.29 10.68 -12.41
C ARG A 315 -11.72 12.12 -12.13
N CYS A 316 -11.30 12.69 -10.99
CA CYS A 316 -11.59 14.08 -10.66
C CYS A 316 -10.97 15.04 -11.69
N PHE A 317 -9.71 14.79 -12.08
CA PHE A 317 -9.01 15.58 -13.08
C PHE A 317 -9.71 15.53 -14.43
N PHE A 318 -10.15 14.35 -14.87
CA PHE A 318 -10.96 14.23 -16.07
C PHE A 318 -12.25 15.07 -16.01
N TRP A 319 -13.00 14.98 -14.91
CA TRP A 319 -14.21 15.78 -14.70
C TRP A 319 -13.93 17.30 -14.76
N LEU A 320 -12.82 17.76 -14.17
CA LEU A 320 -12.40 19.16 -14.23
C LEU A 320 -12.00 19.56 -15.66
N MET A 321 -11.22 18.74 -16.37
CA MET A 321 -10.87 18.99 -17.77
C MET A 321 -12.10 19.06 -18.67
N GLN A 322 -13.12 18.23 -18.45
CA GLN A 322 -14.39 18.31 -19.20
C GLN A 322 -15.08 19.66 -19.00
N ARG A 323 -15.06 20.22 -17.78
CA ARG A 323 -15.59 21.57 -17.51
C ARG A 323 -14.79 22.65 -18.24
N ALA A 324 -13.47 22.47 -18.34
CA ALA A 324 -12.57 23.30 -19.14
C ALA A 324 -12.62 23.01 -20.65
N GLY A 325 -13.52 22.14 -21.12
CA GLY A 325 -13.72 21.85 -22.55
C GLY A 325 -12.71 20.88 -23.16
N PHE A 326 -12.28 19.84 -22.42
CA PHE A 326 -11.35 18.80 -22.87
C PHE A 326 -11.57 18.39 -24.34
N PRO A 327 -10.54 18.48 -25.20
CA PRO A 327 -10.74 18.41 -26.66
C PRO A 327 -10.95 16.98 -27.19
N TYR A 328 -10.57 15.94 -26.45
CA TYR A 328 -10.86 14.54 -26.78
C TYR A 328 -12.22 14.14 -26.17
N ARG A 329 -13.29 14.20 -26.98
CA ARG A 329 -14.69 14.23 -26.51
C ARG A 329 -15.30 12.84 -26.34
N GLU A 330 -14.74 11.87 -27.04
CA GLU A 330 -15.14 10.47 -27.09
C GLU A 330 -14.52 9.64 -25.94
N CYS A 331 -13.67 10.26 -25.11
CA CYS A 331 -13.05 9.69 -23.93
C CYS A 331 -14.08 9.13 -22.93
N GLN A 332 -13.92 7.87 -22.55
CA GLN A 332 -14.82 7.16 -21.64
C GLN A 332 -14.08 6.52 -20.47
N LEU A 333 -14.61 6.70 -19.26
CA LEU A 333 -14.06 6.08 -18.04
C LEU A 333 -14.24 4.55 -17.98
N SER A 334 -15.05 3.98 -18.86
CA SER A 334 -15.20 2.53 -19.05
C SER A 334 -14.16 1.93 -19.99
N ASN A 335 -13.50 2.75 -20.81
CA ASN A 335 -12.50 2.28 -21.75
C ASN A 335 -11.11 2.26 -21.09
N LYS A 336 -10.43 1.12 -21.14
CA LYS A 336 -9.10 0.92 -20.54
C LYS A 336 -8.03 1.87 -21.07
N LEU A 337 -7.97 2.04 -22.40
CA LEU A 337 -6.94 2.87 -23.03
C LEU A 337 -7.15 4.35 -22.69
N ASP A 338 -8.41 4.78 -22.62
CA ASP A 338 -8.77 6.11 -22.14
C ASP A 338 -8.36 6.28 -20.67
N CYS A 339 -8.60 5.27 -19.82
CA CYS A 339 -8.18 5.32 -18.42
C CYS A 339 -6.66 5.44 -18.27
N MET A 340 -5.89 4.72 -19.08
CA MET A 340 -4.41 4.83 -19.13
C MET A 340 -3.98 6.23 -19.57
N LEU A 341 -4.61 6.78 -20.62
CA LEU A 341 -4.37 8.15 -21.06
C LEU A 341 -4.66 9.14 -19.91
N LEU A 342 -5.82 9.06 -19.27
CA LEU A 342 -6.20 9.96 -18.19
C LEU A 342 -5.22 9.91 -17.01
N GLN A 343 -4.73 8.71 -16.68
CA GLN A 343 -3.69 8.54 -15.67
C GLN A 343 -2.40 9.26 -16.07
N GLN A 344 -1.95 9.09 -17.32
CA GLN A 344 -0.78 9.80 -17.85
C GLN A 344 -0.97 11.32 -17.82
N LEU A 345 -2.14 11.83 -18.20
CA LEU A 345 -2.44 13.27 -18.17
C LEU A 345 -2.38 13.82 -16.73
N LYS A 346 -2.95 13.10 -15.76
CA LYS A 346 -2.83 13.45 -14.34
C LYS A 346 -1.35 13.50 -13.93
N GLU A 347 -0.57 12.46 -14.23
CA GLU A 347 0.85 12.38 -13.83
C GLU A 347 1.72 13.44 -14.50
N SER A 348 1.33 13.89 -15.69
CA SER A 348 2.07 14.90 -16.45
C SER A 348 1.74 16.34 -16.05
N PHE A 349 0.47 16.63 -15.72
CA PHE A 349 0.01 18.01 -15.57
C PHE A 349 -0.31 18.41 -14.14
N CYS A 350 -0.69 17.48 -13.27
CA CYS A 350 -1.10 17.81 -11.92
C CYS A 350 0.09 18.17 -11.01
N HIS A 351 -0.13 19.13 -10.10
CA HIS A 351 0.87 19.59 -9.12
C HIS A 351 0.21 20.02 -7.81
N LEU A 352 1.01 20.17 -6.76
CA LEU A 352 0.65 20.74 -5.46
C LEU A 352 1.42 22.04 -5.16
N ASP A 353 1.95 22.68 -6.20
CA ASP A 353 2.61 23.98 -6.13
C ASP A 353 1.61 25.14 -6.27
N GLN A 354 1.70 26.12 -5.36
CA GLN A 354 0.86 27.32 -5.35
C GLN A 354 1.32 28.39 -6.36
N ASP A 355 2.60 28.42 -6.69
CA ASP A 355 3.20 29.45 -7.53
C ASP A 355 2.95 29.19 -9.03
N ILE A 356 2.71 27.93 -9.40
CA ILE A 356 2.29 27.55 -10.75
C ILE A 356 0.82 27.97 -10.95
N SER A 357 0.62 29.19 -11.45
CA SER A 357 -0.69 29.82 -11.65
C SER A 357 -0.94 30.26 -13.09
N GLY A 358 -2.15 30.77 -13.35
CA GLY A 358 -2.56 31.24 -14.67
C GLY A 358 -2.98 30.12 -15.62
N LEU A 359 -3.49 30.54 -16.77
CA LEU A 359 -3.86 29.63 -17.85
C LEU A 359 -2.61 29.26 -18.65
N GLN A 360 -2.34 27.97 -18.80
CA GLN A 360 -1.15 27.47 -19.47
C GLN A 360 -1.52 26.59 -20.65
N ASP A 361 -0.79 26.73 -21.75
CA ASP A 361 -0.89 25.86 -22.92
C ASP A 361 -0.15 24.55 -22.66
N HIS A 362 -0.81 23.43 -22.96
CA HIS A 362 -0.31 22.07 -22.85
C HIS A 362 -0.58 21.32 -24.14
N GLU A 363 0.12 20.21 -24.34
CA GLU A 363 -0.17 19.26 -25.40
C GLU A 363 -0.16 17.82 -24.89
N PHE A 364 -0.98 16.97 -25.50
CA PHE A 364 -0.94 15.53 -25.26
C PHE A 364 -1.19 14.76 -26.54
N ARG A 365 -0.78 13.49 -26.54
CA ARG A 365 -0.90 12.60 -27.70
C ARG A 365 -1.78 11.41 -27.33
N THR A 366 -2.65 11.02 -28.25
CA THR A 366 -3.34 9.73 -28.18
C THR A 366 -2.59 8.73 -29.06
N ARG A 367 -2.40 7.52 -28.55
CA ARG A 367 -1.71 6.43 -29.24
C ARG A 367 -2.48 5.14 -28.97
N PHE A 368 -3.56 4.96 -29.72
CA PHE A 368 -4.42 3.79 -29.61
C PHE A 368 -4.20 2.84 -30.78
N PRO A 369 -4.45 1.53 -30.61
CA PRO A 369 -4.41 0.60 -31.72
C PRO A 369 -5.41 0.96 -32.82
N ASP A 370 -5.05 0.62 -34.05
CA ASP A 370 -5.85 0.87 -35.26
C ASP A 370 -6.28 2.34 -35.45
N SER A 371 -5.55 3.27 -34.83
CA SER A 371 -5.85 4.70 -34.82
C SER A 371 -4.61 5.52 -35.19
N PRO A 372 -4.77 6.69 -35.83
CA PRO A 372 -3.66 7.61 -36.04
C PRO A 372 -3.14 8.17 -34.70
N VAL A 373 -1.87 8.56 -34.66
CA VAL A 373 -1.34 9.33 -33.54
C VAL A 373 -1.88 10.76 -33.64
N LEU A 374 -2.77 11.13 -32.73
CA LEU A 374 -3.35 12.46 -32.69
C LEU A 374 -2.67 13.31 -31.61
N LEU A 375 -2.25 14.52 -31.97
CA LEU A 375 -1.76 15.55 -31.07
C LEU A 375 -2.88 16.55 -30.77
N TYR A 376 -3.17 16.74 -29.49
CA TYR A 376 -4.13 17.71 -29.00
C TYR A 376 -3.39 18.82 -28.25
N GLN A 377 -3.82 20.05 -28.48
CA GLN A 377 -3.46 21.19 -27.64
C GLN A 377 -4.62 21.49 -26.67
N LEU A 378 -4.31 21.93 -25.46
CA LEU A 378 -5.32 22.37 -24.51
C LEU A 378 -4.75 23.38 -23.54
N ARG A 379 -5.62 24.28 -23.08
CA ARG A 379 -5.37 25.20 -21.98
C ARG A 379 -5.91 24.64 -20.68
N LEU A 380 -5.07 24.63 -19.65
CA LEU A 380 -5.45 24.24 -18.29
C LEU A 380 -5.01 25.33 -17.31
N GLY A 381 -5.86 25.59 -16.31
CA GLY A 381 -5.60 26.51 -15.23
C GLY A 381 -5.53 25.77 -13.90
N ASP A 382 -6.44 26.12 -12.99
CA ASP A 382 -6.45 25.61 -11.61
C ASP A 382 -6.85 24.14 -11.51
N GLU A 383 -7.37 23.51 -12.57
CA GLU A 383 -7.75 22.10 -12.58
C GLU A 383 -6.57 21.19 -12.20
N LYS A 384 -5.35 21.58 -12.60
CA LYS A 384 -4.09 20.88 -12.33
C LYS A 384 -3.73 20.84 -10.83
N LEU A 385 -4.16 21.84 -10.07
CA LEU A 385 -3.95 21.96 -8.63
C LEU A 385 -5.16 21.43 -7.84
N GLN A 386 -6.37 21.72 -8.31
CA GLN A 386 -7.63 21.29 -7.70
C GLN A 386 -7.73 19.76 -7.61
N ALA A 387 -7.37 19.05 -8.68
CA ALA A 387 -7.48 17.59 -8.71
C ALA A 387 -6.64 16.91 -7.61
N PRO A 388 -5.31 17.12 -7.47
CA PRO A 388 -4.54 16.56 -6.36
C PRO A 388 -5.04 16.98 -4.97
N MET A 389 -5.54 18.22 -4.84
CA MET A 389 -6.04 18.72 -3.56
C MET A 389 -7.25 17.94 -3.03
N THR A 390 -7.97 17.21 -3.89
CA THR A 390 -9.07 16.34 -3.46
C THR A 390 -8.63 15.22 -2.52
N LEU A 391 -7.36 14.81 -2.50
CA LEU A 391 -6.83 13.88 -1.49
C LEU A 391 -6.92 14.43 -0.06
N PHE A 392 -6.98 15.76 0.09
CA PHE A 392 -7.12 16.46 1.37
C PHE A 392 -8.57 16.89 1.64
N TYR A 393 -9.42 16.85 0.60
CA TYR A 393 -10.84 17.19 0.64
C TYR A 393 -11.65 16.13 -0.13
N PRO A 394 -11.68 14.87 0.34
CA PRO A 394 -12.16 13.74 -0.45
C PRO A 394 -13.67 13.75 -0.72
N ALA A 395 -14.44 14.63 -0.07
CA ALA A 395 -15.82 14.93 -0.49
C ALA A 395 -15.90 15.40 -1.95
N ALA A 396 -14.84 16.03 -2.48
CA ALA A 396 -14.74 16.43 -3.88
C ALA A 396 -14.66 15.23 -4.85
N PHE A 397 -14.50 14.00 -4.36
CA PHE A 397 -14.66 12.82 -5.20
C PHE A 397 -16.13 12.50 -5.50
N GLY A 398 -17.07 12.99 -4.68
CA GLY A 398 -18.49 12.72 -4.77
C GLY A 398 -18.78 11.22 -4.63
N ILE A 399 -18.32 10.59 -3.56
CA ILE A 399 -18.56 9.17 -3.30
C ILE A 399 -19.50 9.07 -2.11
N VAL A 400 -20.68 8.49 -2.34
CA VAL A 400 -21.77 8.41 -1.37
C VAL A 400 -22.15 6.95 -1.13
N GLY A 401 -22.55 6.63 0.11
CA GLY A 401 -23.08 5.30 0.47
C GLY A 401 -22.03 4.20 0.52
N GLN A 402 -20.75 4.55 0.67
CA GLN A 402 -19.63 3.62 0.66
C GLN A 402 -18.80 3.77 1.94
N LYS A 403 -18.16 2.69 2.38
CA LYS A 403 -17.17 2.74 3.47
C LYS A 403 -15.91 3.44 2.95
N MET A 404 -15.65 4.64 3.45
CA MET A 404 -14.56 5.49 2.98
C MET A 404 -13.32 5.43 3.87
N THR A 405 -13.51 5.15 5.16
CA THR A 405 -12.44 5.04 6.14
C THR A 405 -12.58 3.71 6.89
N SER A 406 -11.47 2.98 7.01
CA SER A 406 -11.39 1.74 7.78
C SER A 406 -10.37 1.91 8.89
N LEU A 407 -10.79 1.57 10.11
CA LEU A 407 -9.92 1.40 11.27
C LEU A 407 -9.70 -0.09 11.52
N LEU A 408 -8.62 -0.45 12.19
CA LEU A 408 -8.43 -1.83 12.63
C LEU A 408 -9.47 -2.15 13.72
N HIS A 409 -10.33 -3.12 13.46
CA HIS A 409 -11.29 -3.65 14.44
C HIS A 409 -10.72 -4.88 15.12
N ARG A 410 -11.28 -5.25 16.28
CA ARG A 410 -10.98 -6.52 16.93
C ARG A 410 -11.29 -7.66 15.94
N SER A 411 -10.27 -8.43 15.60
CA SER A 411 -10.42 -9.67 14.84
C SER A 411 -11.25 -10.67 15.63
N GLN A 412 -12.15 -11.37 14.95
CA GLN A 412 -12.73 -12.61 15.48
C GLN A 412 -11.69 -13.73 15.41
N GLY A 413 -11.80 -14.70 16.33
CA GLY A 413 -10.96 -15.89 16.30
C GLY A 413 -11.20 -16.68 15.02
N ASP A 414 -10.12 -17.23 14.44
CA ASP A 414 -10.24 -18.18 13.32
C ASP A 414 -10.75 -19.53 13.84
N ALA A 415 -11.83 -20.04 13.26
CA ALA A 415 -12.43 -21.31 13.66
C ALA A 415 -11.51 -22.52 13.40
N GLU A 416 -10.53 -22.40 12.50
CA GLU A 416 -9.52 -23.43 12.24
C GLU A 416 -8.41 -23.46 13.32
N ASP A 417 -8.41 -22.52 14.26
CA ASP A 417 -7.44 -22.46 15.34
C ASP A 417 -8.09 -22.23 16.72
N PRO A 418 -8.32 -23.31 17.50
CA PRO A 418 -9.05 -23.27 18.76
C PRO A 418 -8.50 -22.31 19.82
N HIS A 419 -7.23 -21.91 19.72
CA HIS A 419 -6.59 -21.01 20.70
C HIS A 419 -6.54 -19.54 20.25
N ASP A 420 -6.99 -19.25 19.02
CA ASP A 420 -6.79 -17.94 18.41
C ASP A 420 -7.60 -16.84 19.12
N GLU A 421 -8.86 -17.12 19.46
CA GLU A 421 -9.69 -16.16 20.18
C GLU A 421 -9.11 -15.80 21.56
N HIS A 422 -8.65 -16.80 22.32
CA HIS A 422 -8.02 -16.58 23.62
C HIS A 422 -6.71 -15.79 23.50
N PHE A 423 -5.91 -16.09 22.48
CA PHE A 423 -4.69 -15.34 22.19
C PHE A 423 -4.98 -13.87 21.86
N LEU A 424 -5.97 -13.60 21.02
CA LEU A 424 -6.40 -12.24 20.67
C LEU A 424 -6.88 -11.46 21.88
N LEU A 425 -7.67 -12.09 22.76
CA LEU A 425 -8.13 -11.48 24.02
C LEU A 425 -6.97 -11.10 24.94
N THR A 426 -6.01 -12.01 25.09
CA THR A 426 -4.85 -11.82 25.98
C THR A 426 -3.89 -10.75 25.47
N THR A 427 -3.60 -10.76 24.17
CA THR A 427 -2.67 -9.80 23.54
C THR A 427 -3.26 -8.40 23.45
N GLN A 428 -4.56 -8.27 23.15
CA GLN A 428 -5.24 -6.97 23.16
C GLN A 428 -5.31 -6.38 24.57
N SER A 429 -5.65 -7.18 25.59
CA SER A 429 -5.73 -6.68 26.97
C SER A 429 -4.39 -6.15 27.48
N LYS A 430 -3.27 -6.83 27.18
CA LYS A 430 -1.93 -6.36 27.55
C LYS A 430 -1.54 -5.06 26.84
N GLN A 431 -1.90 -4.91 25.57
CA GLN A 431 -1.60 -3.71 24.78
C GLN A 431 -2.47 -2.52 25.17
N ASP A 432 -3.75 -2.75 25.51
CA ASP A 432 -4.64 -1.73 26.06
C ASP A 432 -4.22 -1.31 27.48
N GLN A 433 -3.75 -2.26 28.30
CA GLN A 433 -3.20 -1.97 29.64
C GLN A 433 -1.88 -1.20 29.57
N SER A 434 -0.97 -1.51 28.65
CA SER A 434 0.26 -0.70 28.47
C SER A 434 -0.07 0.73 27.99
N SER A 435 -1.12 0.87 27.19
CA SER A 435 -1.61 2.18 26.73
C SER A 435 -2.21 2.99 27.90
N LYS A 436 -2.94 2.35 28.81
CA LYS A 436 -3.55 3.00 29.99
C LYS A 436 -2.54 3.29 31.12
N ALA A 437 -1.62 2.36 31.41
CA ALA A 437 -0.60 2.54 32.46
C ALA A 437 0.36 3.71 32.17
N THR A 438 0.57 4.05 30.90
CA THR A 438 1.34 5.24 30.48
C THR A 438 0.56 6.54 30.71
N THR A 439 -0.77 6.47 30.71
CA THR A 439 -1.68 7.61 30.97
C THR A 439 -1.80 7.87 32.47
N ASP A 440 -1.90 6.82 33.31
CA ASP A 440 -2.05 6.96 34.76
C ASP A 440 -0.76 7.44 35.47
N ARG A 441 0.41 7.22 34.86
CA ARG A 441 1.70 7.78 35.36
C ARG A 441 1.79 9.31 35.28
N LYS A 442 0.87 9.99 34.59
CA LYS A 442 0.82 11.47 34.48
C LYS A 442 -0.10 12.15 35.50
N LEU A 443 -0.77 11.40 36.39
CA LEU A 443 -1.72 11.98 37.36
C LEU A 443 -1.16 12.27 38.76
N PHE A 444 0.15 12.17 38.98
CA PHE A 444 0.77 12.64 40.23
C PHE A 444 1.80 13.76 39.95
N PRO A 445 1.48 15.03 40.28
CA PRO A 445 2.49 16.07 40.33
C PRO A 445 3.36 15.86 41.58
N LYS A 446 4.69 15.83 41.40
CA LYS A 446 5.64 16.09 42.49
C LYS A 446 5.47 17.55 42.94
N PRO A 447 5.31 17.87 44.24
CA PRO A 447 5.31 19.25 44.69
C PRO A 447 6.74 19.81 44.64
N ALA A 448 6.87 21.01 44.07
CA ALA A 448 8.10 21.78 44.03
C ALA A 448 8.38 22.36 45.43
N GLY A 449 9.60 22.14 45.92
CA GLY A 449 10.14 22.86 47.08
C GLY A 449 10.75 24.19 46.64
N PHE A 450 10.51 25.24 47.41
CA PHE A 450 11.41 26.39 47.54
C PHE A 450 11.32 26.95 48.96
N GLU A 451 12.45 27.51 49.38
CA GLU A 451 13.02 27.57 50.73
C GLU A 451 12.42 28.61 51.70
N GLY A 452 12.65 28.40 53.00
CA GLY A 452 12.46 29.39 54.06
C GLY A 452 12.74 28.82 55.46
N GLU A 453 13.71 29.41 56.16
CA GLU A 453 14.42 28.92 57.35
C GLU A 453 13.61 28.77 58.66
N SER A 454 14.18 27.94 59.55
CA SER A 454 14.18 28.04 61.03
C SER A 454 12.87 27.76 61.80
N ASN A 455 12.80 26.59 62.47
CA ASN A 455 13.11 26.50 63.90
C ASN A 455 12.94 25.07 64.45
N MET A 456 13.85 24.74 65.36
CA MET A 456 13.95 23.54 66.20
C MET A 456 12.77 23.42 67.18
N CYS A 457 12.25 22.20 67.38
CA CYS A 457 12.48 21.39 68.60
C CYS A 457 11.57 20.15 68.66
N ASP A 458 12.25 19.04 68.94
CA ASP A 458 11.84 17.72 69.45
C ASP A 458 11.12 17.81 70.84
N PRO A 459 10.77 16.72 71.58
CA PRO A 459 10.72 15.28 71.23
C PRO A 459 9.54 14.46 71.83
N SER A 460 9.58 13.14 71.55
CA SER A 460 9.21 11.98 72.41
C SER A 460 7.74 11.51 72.39
N GLU A 461 7.35 10.22 72.45
CA GLU A 461 7.96 8.96 72.93
C GLU A 461 7.40 7.71 72.17
N LYS A 462 8.18 6.60 72.23
CA LYS A 462 7.87 5.15 72.41
C LYS A 462 6.47 4.63 71.97
N GLY A 463 6.30 3.49 71.31
CA GLY A 463 7.08 2.25 71.17
C GLY A 463 6.10 1.06 71.22
N ASN A 464 6.28 0.04 70.38
CA ASN A 464 6.18 -1.41 70.68
C ASN A 464 5.96 -2.28 69.44
N LEU A 465 6.71 -3.37 69.41
CA LEU A 465 6.62 -4.52 68.50
C LEU A 465 5.41 -5.41 68.83
N THR A 466 4.90 -6.16 67.85
CA THR A 466 4.82 -7.63 67.92
C THR A 466 4.42 -8.26 66.57
N GLN A 467 4.85 -9.51 66.42
CA GLN A 467 4.98 -10.34 65.22
C GLN A 467 3.81 -11.34 65.06
N ASP A 468 3.63 -11.74 63.79
CA ASP A 468 3.33 -13.10 63.29
C ASP A 468 1.94 -13.76 63.35
N LEU A 469 1.69 -14.49 62.24
CA LEU A 469 0.87 -15.69 61.99
C LEU A 469 -0.47 -15.59 61.22
N ASP A 470 -0.35 -15.99 59.94
CA ASP A 470 -1.16 -16.89 59.09
C ASP A 470 -2.55 -17.41 59.54
N LEU A 471 -3.52 -17.41 58.61
CA LEU A 471 -4.51 -18.46 58.27
C LEU A 471 -5.82 -17.92 57.62
N GLY A 472 -6.23 -18.56 56.51
CA GLY A 472 -7.61 -19.05 56.38
C GLY A 472 -8.65 -18.30 55.52
N HIS A 473 -9.18 -19.02 54.52
CA HIS A 473 -10.32 -18.74 53.61
C HIS A 473 -11.65 -18.28 54.29
N ALA A 474 -12.47 -17.50 53.56
CA ALA A 474 -13.93 -17.72 53.49
C ALA A 474 -14.58 -17.06 52.25
N GLN A 475 -15.46 -17.81 51.59
CA GLN A 475 -16.41 -17.35 50.58
C GLN A 475 -17.45 -16.39 51.19
N ALA A 476 -17.92 -15.43 50.39
CA ALA A 476 -19.23 -14.81 50.59
C ALA A 476 -19.88 -14.59 49.21
N GLU A 477 -20.94 -15.35 48.94
CA GLU A 477 -21.92 -15.05 47.91
C GLU A 477 -22.70 -13.79 48.31
N CYS A 478 -22.91 -12.87 47.36
CA CYS A 478 -23.94 -11.86 47.45
C CYS A 478 -24.62 -11.71 46.07
N LEU A 479 -25.84 -12.23 45.99
CA LEU A 479 -26.80 -11.95 44.92
C LEU A 479 -27.30 -10.51 45.04
N VAL A 480 -27.06 -9.67 44.03
CA VAL A 480 -27.81 -8.43 43.82
C VAL A 480 -28.14 -8.27 42.32
N GLY A 481 -29.44 -8.35 42.04
CA GLY A 481 -30.20 -7.46 41.14
C GLY A 481 -29.76 -7.35 39.68
N GLY A 482 -30.53 -7.97 38.79
CA GLY A 482 -30.50 -7.65 37.36
C GLY A 482 -31.02 -6.23 37.09
N ALA A 483 -30.12 -5.35 36.65
CA ALA A 483 -30.46 -4.07 36.00
C ALA A 483 -29.36 -3.54 35.04
N ASP A 484 -28.22 -4.22 34.88
CA ASP A 484 -27.07 -3.70 34.09
C ASP A 484 -26.99 -4.17 32.63
N ALA A 485 -27.97 -4.98 32.17
CA ALA A 485 -27.94 -5.54 30.81
C ALA A 485 -28.49 -4.59 29.72
N GLU A 486 -29.30 -3.58 30.08
CA GLU A 486 -29.89 -2.64 29.10
C GLU A 486 -29.03 -1.39 28.86
N GLU A 487 -28.32 -0.87 29.87
CA GLU A 487 -27.44 0.30 29.71
C GLU A 487 -26.22 0.00 28.83
N THR A 488 -25.66 -1.21 28.93
CA THR A 488 -24.52 -1.64 28.12
C THR A 488 -24.89 -1.81 26.64
N SER A 489 -26.10 -2.29 26.33
CA SER A 489 -26.60 -2.43 24.96
C SER A 489 -26.82 -1.08 24.28
N SER A 490 -27.40 -0.09 24.98
CA SER A 490 -27.60 1.27 24.47
C SER A 490 -26.28 2.00 24.17
N ALA A 491 -25.30 1.91 25.08
CA ALA A 491 -23.99 2.50 24.89
C ALA A 491 -23.19 1.83 23.75
N LEU A 492 -23.30 0.51 23.60
CA LEU A 492 -22.73 -0.25 22.48
C LEU A 492 -23.38 0.11 21.14
N LEU A 493 -24.71 0.26 21.09
CA LEU A 493 -25.46 0.72 19.91
C LEU A 493 -25.10 2.15 19.52
N SER A 494 -24.97 3.06 20.49
CA SER A 494 -24.57 4.45 20.27
C SER A 494 -23.11 4.56 19.79
N ARG A 495 -22.20 3.79 20.40
CA ARG A 495 -20.79 3.70 19.98
C ARG A 495 -20.65 3.06 18.59
N LYS A 496 -21.41 2.01 18.29
CA LYS A 496 -21.45 1.37 16.96
C LYS A 496 -22.00 2.34 15.90
N THR A 497 -23.02 3.14 16.23
CA THR A 497 -23.58 4.16 15.33
C THR A 497 -22.57 5.29 15.06
N ALA A 498 -21.91 5.82 16.09
CA ALA A 498 -20.86 6.84 15.94
C ALA A 498 -19.65 6.33 15.14
N MET A 499 -19.24 5.08 15.35
CA MET A 499 -18.17 4.44 14.57
C MET A 499 -18.59 4.26 13.10
N THR A 500 -19.82 3.80 12.83
CA THR A 500 -20.32 3.63 11.46
C THR A 500 -20.42 4.98 10.72
N GLN A 501 -20.76 6.06 11.42
CA GLN A 501 -20.75 7.42 10.86
C GLN A 501 -19.33 7.91 10.51
N PHE A 502 -18.32 7.56 11.32
CA PHE A 502 -16.92 7.87 11.02
C PHE A 502 -16.42 7.11 9.79
N GLU A 503 -16.78 5.83 9.67
CA GLU A 503 -16.39 4.97 8.54
C GLU A 503 -17.00 5.40 7.19
N GLY A 504 -18.22 5.93 7.20
CA GLY A 504 -18.88 6.49 6.02
C GLY A 504 -18.31 7.83 5.54
N ARG A 505 -17.58 8.55 6.41
CA ARG A 505 -16.99 9.85 6.07
C ARG A 505 -15.58 9.68 5.51
N ALA A 506 -15.33 10.22 4.33
CA ALA A 506 -13.98 10.28 3.78
C ALA A 506 -13.13 11.31 4.54
N LEU A 507 -12.06 10.85 5.18
CA LEU A 507 -11.09 11.68 5.89
C LEU A 507 -9.98 12.10 4.94
N GLY A 508 -9.58 13.37 4.90
CA GLY A 508 -8.45 13.83 4.08
C GLY A 508 -7.10 13.31 4.59
N VAL A 509 -6.11 13.16 3.71
CA VAL A 509 -4.80 12.54 4.03
C VAL A 509 -4.11 13.23 5.22
N ASP A 510 -4.09 14.56 5.25
CA ASP A 510 -3.49 15.34 6.34
C ASP A 510 -4.20 15.08 7.69
N LYS A 511 -5.54 15.02 7.68
CA LYS A 511 -6.31 14.70 8.89
C LYS A 511 -6.10 13.25 9.34
N ALA A 512 -5.94 12.32 8.40
CA ALA A 512 -5.64 10.93 8.70
C ALA A 512 -4.26 10.76 9.34
N ILE A 513 -3.25 11.50 8.86
CA ILE A 513 -1.91 11.55 9.48
C ILE A 513 -2.01 12.03 10.93
N LEU A 514 -2.67 13.17 11.17
CA LEU A 514 -2.83 13.71 12.52
C LEU A 514 -3.55 12.74 13.46
N HIS A 515 -4.64 12.11 12.97
CA HIS A 515 -5.39 11.12 13.72
C HIS A 515 -4.57 9.87 14.04
N SER A 516 -3.80 9.35 13.07
CA SER A 516 -2.90 8.20 13.25
C SER A 516 -1.87 8.48 14.35
N ILE A 517 -1.21 9.63 14.28
CA ILE A 517 -0.20 10.03 15.26
C ILE A 517 -0.84 10.22 16.63
N ASP A 518 -2.00 10.88 16.71
CA ASP A 518 -2.67 11.10 17.98
C ASP A 518 -3.15 9.81 18.67
N SER A 519 -3.37 8.76 17.88
CA SER A 519 -3.74 7.43 18.37
C SER A 519 -2.56 6.64 18.96
N CYS A 520 -1.33 7.17 18.92
CA CYS A 520 -0.18 6.58 19.61
C CYS A 520 -0.28 6.78 21.13
N ALA A 521 0.14 5.78 21.91
CA ALA A 521 -0.03 5.80 23.37
C ALA A 521 0.92 6.76 24.10
N SER A 522 2.16 6.91 23.62
CA SER A 522 3.19 7.74 24.26
C SER A 522 3.40 9.06 23.53
N ASP A 523 3.51 10.16 24.27
CA ASP A 523 3.88 11.48 23.72
C ASP A 523 5.27 11.46 23.07
N GLU A 524 6.16 10.58 23.53
CA GLU A 524 7.48 10.40 22.93
C GLU A 524 7.34 9.82 21.51
N THR A 525 6.55 8.75 21.37
CA THR A 525 6.21 8.18 20.06
C THR A 525 5.55 9.25 19.19
N LYS A 526 4.56 10.00 19.70
CA LYS A 526 3.93 11.11 18.97
C LYS A 526 4.96 12.12 18.45
N ARG A 527 5.94 12.50 19.28
CA ARG A 527 7.03 13.42 18.89
C ARG A 527 7.87 12.83 17.75
N LYS A 528 8.26 11.55 17.84
CA LYS A 528 9.00 10.85 16.77
C LYS A 528 8.19 10.83 15.46
N MET A 529 6.90 10.51 15.53
CA MET A 529 6.02 10.42 14.35
C MET A 529 5.73 11.78 13.70
N TYR A 530 5.62 12.85 14.48
CA TYR A 530 5.52 14.22 13.94
C TYR A 530 6.84 14.69 13.31
N SER A 531 7.97 14.27 13.87
CA SER A 531 9.30 14.60 13.34
C SER A 531 9.56 13.91 11.99
N SER A 532 9.07 12.68 11.80
CA SER A 532 9.30 11.90 10.59
C SER A 532 8.00 11.33 10.00
N VAL A 533 7.52 11.96 8.92
CA VAL A 533 6.39 11.48 8.12
C VAL A 533 6.91 10.98 6.77
N LEU A 534 6.82 9.68 6.53
CA LEU A 534 7.30 9.04 5.31
C LEU A 534 6.15 8.82 4.33
N LEU A 535 6.17 9.56 3.23
CA LEU A 535 5.21 9.44 2.13
C LEU A 535 5.74 8.50 1.05
N VAL A 536 5.00 7.42 0.79
CA VAL A 536 5.31 6.42 -0.24
C VAL A 536 4.12 6.15 -1.16
N GLY A 537 4.32 5.25 -2.13
CA GLY A 537 3.32 4.93 -3.13
C GLY A 537 3.35 5.85 -4.35
N GLY A 538 2.52 5.55 -5.34
CA GLY A 538 2.50 6.26 -6.62
C GLY A 538 1.46 7.38 -6.71
N GLY A 539 0.51 7.45 -5.77
CA GLY A 539 -0.70 8.26 -5.87
C GLY A 539 -0.53 9.72 -5.44
N LEU A 540 0.55 10.08 -4.74
CA LEU A 540 0.88 11.46 -4.34
C LEU A 540 2.23 11.95 -4.90
N LEU A 541 2.68 11.38 -6.02
CA LEU A 541 3.92 11.80 -6.73
C LEU A 541 3.73 13.08 -7.56
N PHE A 542 3.17 14.13 -6.95
CA PHE A 542 2.97 15.42 -7.60
C PHE A 542 4.13 16.37 -7.31
N HIS A 543 4.44 17.26 -8.27
CA HIS A 543 5.38 18.35 -8.03
C HIS A 543 4.90 19.22 -6.85
N GLY A 544 5.78 19.52 -5.88
CA GLY A 544 5.46 20.30 -4.68
C GLY A 544 4.70 19.54 -3.58
N ALA A 545 4.51 18.21 -3.71
CA ALA A 545 3.75 17.43 -2.74
C ALA A 545 4.38 17.41 -1.34
N GLN A 546 5.71 17.35 -1.27
CA GLN A 546 6.47 17.30 -0.02
C GLN A 546 6.24 18.57 0.81
N GLU A 547 6.54 19.72 0.22
CA GLU A 547 6.44 21.05 0.85
C GLU A 547 4.97 21.36 1.17
N PHE A 548 4.05 20.97 0.28
CA PHE A 548 2.63 21.15 0.50
C PHE A 548 2.13 20.38 1.72
N LEU A 549 2.48 19.09 1.83
CA LEU A 549 2.05 18.25 2.95
C LEU A 549 2.69 18.72 4.25
N GLN A 550 4.00 19.00 4.25
CA GLN A 550 4.73 19.50 5.43
C GLN A 550 4.10 20.78 5.98
N HIS A 551 3.81 21.75 5.10
CA HIS A 551 3.12 22.99 5.49
C HIS A 551 1.73 22.72 6.09
N ARG A 552 0.99 21.73 5.59
CA ARG A 552 -0.34 21.39 6.15
C ARG A 552 -0.24 20.72 7.51
N ILE A 553 0.70 19.81 7.70
CA ILE A 553 0.93 19.16 9.00
C ILE A 553 1.35 20.22 10.03
N LEU A 554 2.34 21.07 9.72
CA LEU A 554 2.80 22.15 10.62
C LEU A 554 1.69 23.09 11.08
N ASN A 555 0.73 23.41 10.20
CA ASN A 555 -0.36 24.33 10.53
C ASN A 555 -1.53 23.68 11.26
N LYS A 556 -1.67 22.36 11.17
CA LYS A 556 -2.79 21.61 11.77
C LYS A 556 -2.39 20.75 12.96
N MET A 557 -1.10 20.57 13.20
CA MET A 557 -0.60 19.85 14.36
C MET A 557 -1.00 20.58 15.66
N PRO A 558 -1.26 19.86 16.76
CA PRO A 558 -1.56 20.48 18.05
C PRO A 558 -0.43 21.44 18.48
N PRO A 559 -0.76 22.66 18.96
CA PRO A 559 0.24 23.64 19.37
C PRO A 559 1.22 23.12 20.44
N SER A 560 0.75 22.23 21.33
CA SER A 560 1.58 21.59 22.36
C SER A 560 2.74 20.78 21.77
N PHE A 561 2.51 20.06 20.68
CA PHE A 561 3.58 19.33 19.98
C PHE A 561 4.40 20.22 19.05
N ARG A 562 3.83 21.30 18.52
CA ARG A 562 4.53 22.24 17.64
C ARG A 562 5.72 22.92 18.34
N CYS A 563 5.61 23.17 19.65
CA CYS A 563 6.71 23.72 20.44
C CYS A 563 7.76 22.67 20.85
N LEU A 564 7.42 21.38 20.79
CA LEU A 564 8.28 20.27 21.23
C LEU A 564 9.03 19.57 20.09
N VAL A 565 8.49 19.67 18.87
CA VAL A 565 9.08 19.10 17.66
C VAL A 565 9.87 20.19 16.98
N GLU A 566 11.20 20.06 16.95
CA GLU A 566 12.09 21.05 16.35
C GLU A 566 11.76 21.29 14.88
N ASN A 567 11.57 20.20 14.12
CA ASN A 567 11.21 20.22 12.70
C ASN A 567 10.26 19.08 12.37
N VAL A 568 9.22 19.36 11.59
CA VAL A 568 8.40 18.32 10.94
C VAL A 568 9.03 18.04 9.59
N ASP A 569 9.54 16.83 9.39
CA ASP A 569 10.11 16.39 8.12
C ASP A 569 9.15 15.45 7.39
N VAL A 570 8.80 15.82 6.15
CA VAL A 570 8.03 14.97 5.25
C VAL A 570 8.99 14.42 4.22
N ILE A 571 9.21 13.11 4.27
CA ILE A 571 10.18 12.44 3.42
C ILE A 571 9.41 11.77 2.29
N THR A 572 9.64 12.19 1.04
CA THR A 572 8.98 11.58 -0.12
C THR A 572 9.89 10.66 -0.91
N ARG A 573 11.18 10.99 -1.03
CA ARG A 573 12.18 10.20 -1.76
C ARG A 573 13.37 9.88 -0.85
N PRO A 574 13.20 8.99 0.14
CA PRO A 574 14.33 8.57 0.97
C PRO A 574 15.42 7.95 0.10
N LYS A 575 16.66 8.41 0.26
CA LYS A 575 17.84 7.96 -0.50
C LYS A 575 17.64 8.04 -2.03
N ASP A 576 16.89 9.06 -2.49
CA ASP A 576 16.54 9.29 -3.90
C ASP A 576 15.83 8.10 -4.59
N MET A 577 15.21 7.21 -3.82
CA MET A 577 14.53 6.04 -4.37
C MET A 577 13.11 6.38 -4.86
N ASP A 578 12.65 5.64 -5.88
CA ASP A 578 11.26 5.71 -6.34
C ASP A 578 10.30 5.28 -5.22
N PRO A 579 9.34 6.12 -4.79
CA PRO A 579 8.47 5.82 -3.66
C PRO A 579 7.54 4.62 -3.89
N ARG A 580 7.38 4.23 -5.16
CA ARG A 580 6.61 3.05 -5.58
C ARG A 580 7.28 1.73 -5.19
N VAL A 581 8.61 1.70 -5.06
CA VAL A 581 9.37 0.44 -4.84
C VAL A 581 9.90 0.28 -3.42
N ILE A 582 9.78 1.31 -2.56
CA ILE A 582 10.37 1.31 -1.21
C ILE A 582 9.89 0.11 -0.38
N ALA A 583 8.58 -0.15 -0.36
CA ALA A 583 8.03 -1.29 0.36
C ALA A 583 8.64 -2.63 -0.11
N TRP A 584 8.74 -2.83 -1.43
CA TRP A 584 9.33 -4.03 -2.01
C TRP A 584 10.81 -4.16 -1.63
N LYS A 585 11.58 -3.07 -1.70
CA LYS A 585 12.99 -3.07 -1.25
C LYS A 585 13.11 -3.39 0.24
N GLY A 586 12.16 -2.94 1.05
CA GLY A 586 12.07 -3.33 2.45
C GLY A 586 11.81 -4.81 2.67
N GLY A 587 11.00 -5.43 1.82
CA GLY A 587 10.84 -6.89 1.79
C GLY A 587 12.14 -7.60 1.42
N ALA A 588 12.92 -7.05 0.50
CA ALA A 588 14.25 -7.57 0.16
C ALA A 588 15.25 -7.40 1.32
N VAL A 589 15.22 -6.28 2.03
CA VAL A 589 16.04 -6.07 3.25
C VAL A 589 15.63 -7.04 4.35
N LEU A 590 14.33 -7.25 4.55
CA LEU A 590 13.80 -8.23 5.50
C LEU A 590 14.38 -9.63 5.26
N ALA A 591 14.59 -10.03 4.01
CA ALA A 591 15.20 -11.31 3.66
C ALA A 591 16.60 -11.53 4.24
N CYS A 592 17.32 -10.44 4.53
CA CYS A 592 18.70 -10.44 5.00
C CYS A 592 18.83 -10.23 6.53
N LEU A 593 17.73 -10.03 7.25
CA LEU A 593 17.77 -9.84 8.71
C LEU A 593 17.92 -11.20 9.41
N ASP A 594 18.75 -11.24 10.47
CA ASP A 594 18.96 -12.46 11.26
C ASP A 594 17.67 -12.95 11.91
N THR A 595 16.82 -12.04 12.39
CA THR A 595 15.51 -12.35 12.98
C THR A 595 14.55 -13.01 12.01
N THR A 596 14.73 -12.83 10.69
CA THR A 596 13.88 -13.45 9.67
C THR A 596 14.04 -14.96 9.60
N GLN A 597 15.14 -15.51 10.11
CA GLN A 597 15.34 -16.97 10.16
C GLN A 597 14.23 -17.68 10.95
N GLU A 598 13.66 -17.02 11.95
CA GLU A 598 12.60 -17.56 12.81
C GLU A 598 11.19 -17.41 12.23
N LEU A 599 11.02 -16.56 11.21
CA LEU A 599 9.72 -16.17 10.66
C LEU A 599 9.22 -17.09 9.53
N TRP A 600 10.09 -17.93 8.96
CA TRP A 600 9.74 -18.77 7.82
C TRP A 600 8.68 -19.81 8.22
N ILE A 601 7.55 -19.82 7.51
CA ILE A 601 6.54 -20.87 7.60
C ILE A 601 6.80 -21.86 6.46
N HIS A 602 7.23 -23.08 6.79
CA HIS A 602 7.53 -24.10 5.79
C HIS A 602 6.29 -24.84 5.30
N GLN A 603 6.35 -25.35 4.07
CA GLN A 603 5.25 -26.09 3.44
C GLN A 603 4.72 -27.25 4.32
N ARG A 604 5.62 -28.03 4.92
CA ARG A 604 5.24 -29.17 5.80
C ARG A 604 4.53 -28.72 7.07
N GLU A 605 4.96 -27.59 7.64
CA GLU A 605 4.36 -27.02 8.85
C GLU A 605 2.96 -26.47 8.54
N TRP A 606 2.82 -25.79 7.40
CA TRP A 606 1.53 -25.31 6.92
C TRP A 606 0.54 -26.45 6.64
N GLN A 607 0.96 -27.53 5.98
CA GLN A 607 0.10 -28.69 5.74
C GLN A 607 -0.34 -29.38 7.04
N ARG A 608 0.46 -29.31 8.10
CA ARG A 608 0.18 -29.96 9.38
C ARG A 608 -0.63 -29.09 10.34
N PHE A 609 -0.35 -27.80 10.39
CA PHE A 609 -0.88 -26.88 11.41
C PHE A 609 -1.70 -25.72 10.84
N GLY A 610 -1.63 -25.48 9.52
CA GLY A 610 -2.41 -24.45 8.85
C GLY A 610 -2.22 -23.06 9.45
N VAL A 611 -3.34 -22.35 9.63
CA VAL A 611 -3.38 -20.95 10.09
C VAL A 611 -2.70 -20.72 11.43
N ARG A 612 -2.58 -21.75 12.28
CA ARG A 612 -1.83 -21.70 13.54
C ARG A 612 -0.41 -21.18 13.35
N MET A 613 0.22 -21.46 12.21
CA MET A 613 1.56 -20.98 11.91
C MET A 613 1.63 -19.47 11.73
N LEU A 614 0.56 -18.83 11.23
CA LEU A 614 0.50 -17.37 11.17
C LEU A 614 0.40 -16.75 12.56
N ARG A 615 -0.34 -17.38 13.49
CA ARG A 615 -0.36 -16.92 14.88
C ARG A 615 1.00 -17.03 15.57
N GLU A 616 1.72 -18.13 15.33
CA GLU A 616 2.96 -18.43 16.05
C GLU A 616 4.21 -17.78 15.43
N ARG A 617 4.26 -17.57 14.10
CA ARG A 617 5.46 -17.11 13.39
C ARG A 617 5.33 -15.78 12.66
N ALA A 618 4.15 -15.15 12.60
CA ALA A 618 4.07 -13.82 12.03
C ALA A 618 4.87 -12.82 12.88
N ALA A 619 5.64 -11.94 12.22
CA ALA A 619 6.40 -10.87 12.88
C ALA A 619 5.51 -9.80 13.54
N PHE A 620 4.22 -9.82 13.21
CA PHE A 620 3.20 -8.98 13.80
C PHE A 620 2.18 -9.87 14.49
N VAL A 621 1.49 -9.32 15.49
CA VAL A 621 0.36 -10.02 16.12
C VAL A 621 -0.68 -10.31 15.02
N TRP A 622 -0.82 -11.57 14.63
CA TRP A 622 -1.89 -12.07 13.75
C TRP A 622 -3.25 -11.94 14.43
#